data_AF-A0A9E2FNK4-F1
#
_entry.id   AF-A0A9E2FNK4-F1
#
_cell.length_a   1.000
_cell.length_b   1.000
_cell.length_c   1.000
_cell.angle_alpha   90.00
_cell.angle_beta   90.00
_cell.angle_gamma   90.00
#
_symmetry.space_group_name_H-M   'P 1'
#
loop_
_entity.id
_entity.type
_entity.pdbx_description
1 polymer ?
#
loop_
_entity_poly.entity_id
_entity_poly.type
_entity_poly.pdbx_seq_one_letter_code
_entity_poly.pdbx_strand_id
1 'polypeptide(L)'
;MLATQTILDRSYYDPNGASTTWYKIQFWDSVNSVASDYSDAFQADTFRGYCFAPGTKILAESGYVEIQTIHPDQKVFGGDGRLYKVKKVLNRKFKGKMLAIKPLGDPGFTCTADHNLLVYERDSGSYFKNKPLLPVWKRADKLKKGDLLIYPAVMDSREQIDDAESYLLGLFVAEGYVSKEYQGKKQKISRKVTFTYNKHEKELITTTIKLIKDIWGHKANTITQKNATRVYFGSKSVSKMLLNVAYIGAPHLAHHKRIPPKILSNGSFLSFLKGYFEGDGSLVQGIKENRISFTTVSETLIQQLKIGLVSLGIYASESCRKGGRRLFGGKRMIDCKDCYQLVVTGKGFIKLSALLNLDYQKKIKTKEYSKYTVSKSDILVPIRTITSSEYEGIVWDLEVDKVHQMLVNGFVTHNCTVEDIRNMTNITTSDLTDTEVCNLITYAGVMLNADMQIYEEEEEVEYISNTKSNEIDGSNTVYYTKHYPIGDLNDDFKVDTDDVKVYQYEDDGTRTELTVSAITTADDGKITLSAAPAASTVTLTLTYKWAQRSVYTPNPLIKQAVISLVGFLAYRKINIGKAPHWRMGSTQIWRDIGAQDKYYQDYNRILTRLNDRLVMDFIESEDIM
;
A
#
# COMPACT_ATOMS: atom_id res chain seq x y z
N MET A 1 -29.70 1.62 -37.57
CA MET A 1 -29.09 2.12 -38.80
C MET A 1 -27.66 1.56 -38.82
N LEU A 2 -27.32 0.72 -39.79
CA LEU A 2 -25.96 0.14 -39.90
C LEU A 2 -25.08 1.18 -40.57
N ALA A 3 -23.96 1.54 -39.95
CA ALA A 3 -23.03 2.53 -40.49
C ALA A 3 -21.80 1.82 -41.08
N THR A 4 -21.43 2.20 -42.31
CA THR A 4 -20.25 1.69 -43.01
C THR A 4 -19.11 2.69 -42.83
N GLN A 5 -17.97 2.26 -42.32
CA GLN A 5 -16.82 3.13 -42.06
C GLN A 5 -15.55 2.56 -42.69
N THR A 6 -14.68 3.43 -43.22
CA THR A 6 -13.38 3.06 -43.79
C THR A 6 -12.30 3.60 -42.86
N ILE A 7 -11.45 2.72 -42.31
CA ILE A 7 -10.44 3.09 -41.28
C ILE A 7 -9.05 3.03 -41.90
N LEU A 8 -8.35 4.17 -41.96
CA LEU A 8 -6.96 4.26 -42.44
C LEU A 8 -5.91 4.07 -41.31
N ASP A 9 -6.28 4.08 -40.03
CA ASP A 9 -5.34 4.06 -38.88
C ASP A 9 -5.68 3.05 -37.76
N ARG A 10 -6.41 1.99 -38.08
CA ARG A 10 -6.69 0.79 -37.25
C ARG A 10 -7.09 1.02 -35.78
N SER A 11 -7.70 2.15 -35.43
CA SER A 11 -8.37 2.27 -34.13
C SER A 11 -9.74 2.94 -34.28
N TYR A 12 -10.78 2.26 -33.78
CA TYR A 12 -12.07 2.89 -33.56
C TYR A 12 -12.11 3.36 -32.10
N TYR A 13 -12.23 4.67 -31.92
CA TYR A 13 -12.40 5.31 -30.62
C TYR A 13 -13.78 5.96 -30.60
N ASP A 14 -14.70 5.47 -29.76
CA ASP A 14 -15.95 6.16 -29.43
C ASP A 14 -15.70 7.01 -28.18
N PRO A 15 -15.48 8.34 -28.31
CA PRO A 15 -15.16 9.19 -27.17
C PRO A 15 -16.35 9.34 -26.21
N ASN A 16 -17.57 9.05 -26.67
CA ASN A 16 -18.82 9.43 -26.00
C ASN A 16 -19.59 8.23 -25.45
N GLY A 17 -19.20 6.99 -25.79
CA GLY A 17 -19.75 5.75 -25.23
C GLY A 17 -21.27 5.59 -25.39
N ALA A 18 -21.83 6.19 -26.45
CA ALA A 18 -23.27 6.34 -26.64
C ALA A 18 -23.80 5.62 -27.89
N SER A 19 -22.94 5.04 -28.72
CA SER A 19 -23.36 4.41 -29.98
C SER A 19 -23.98 3.02 -29.73
N THR A 20 -25.28 2.87 -29.99
CA THR A 20 -25.96 1.56 -30.18
C THR A 20 -25.74 0.98 -31.59
N THR A 21 -24.82 1.58 -32.34
CA THR A 21 -24.57 1.31 -33.75
C THR A 21 -23.74 0.05 -33.89
N TRP A 22 -24.16 -0.80 -34.83
CA TRP A 22 -23.46 -2.02 -35.21
C TRP A 22 -22.57 -1.72 -36.42
N TYR A 23 -21.35 -2.24 -36.38
CA TYR A 23 -20.34 -1.99 -37.40
C TYR A 23 -19.99 -3.29 -38.12
N LYS A 24 -19.66 -3.16 -39.41
CA LYS A 24 -18.94 -4.16 -40.19
C LYS A 24 -17.72 -3.47 -40.78
N ILE A 25 -16.56 -4.10 -40.64
CA ILE A 25 -15.31 -3.58 -41.20
C ILE A 25 -15.04 -4.29 -42.52
N GLN A 26 -14.54 -3.54 -43.49
CA GLN A 26 -13.98 -4.06 -44.73
C GLN A 26 -12.57 -3.48 -44.86
N PHE A 27 -11.59 -4.31 -45.23
CA PHE A 27 -10.22 -3.87 -45.40
C PHE A 27 -9.96 -3.54 -46.86
N TRP A 28 -9.34 -2.39 -47.14
CA TRP A 28 -8.92 -2.00 -48.48
C TRP A 28 -7.44 -2.34 -48.68
N ASP A 29 -7.15 -3.18 -49.66
CA ASP A 29 -5.79 -3.45 -50.11
C ASP A 29 -5.40 -2.37 -51.14
N SER A 30 -4.55 -1.43 -50.70
CA SER A 30 -4.07 -0.33 -51.55
C SER A 30 -3.10 -0.77 -52.64
N VAL A 31 -2.48 -1.94 -52.51
CA VAL A 31 -1.53 -2.48 -53.49
C VAL A 31 -2.28 -3.10 -54.66
N ASN A 32 -3.35 -3.85 -54.37
CA ASN A 32 -4.14 -4.53 -55.39
C ASN A 32 -5.41 -3.77 -55.79
N SER A 33 -5.76 -2.68 -55.09
CA SER A 33 -6.99 -1.92 -55.28
C SER A 33 -8.26 -2.78 -55.14
N VAL A 34 -8.26 -3.70 -54.17
CA VAL A 34 -9.37 -4.62 -53.89
C VAL A 34 -9.79 -4.52 -52.43
N ALA A 35 -11.10 -4.56 -52.16
CA ALA A 35 -11.64 -4.63 -50.80
C ALA A 35 -11.86 -6.10 -50.37
N SER A 36 -11.61 -6.42 -49.10
CA SER A 36 -11.95 -7.72 -48.51
C SER A 36 -13.46 -7.93 -48.44
N ASP A 37 -13.95 -9.10 -48.03
CA ASP A 37 -15.34 -9.20 -47.57
C ASP A 37 -15.56 -8.40 -46.27
N TYR A 38 -16.80 -8.02 -46.01
CA TYR A 38 -17.19 -7.41 -44.74
C TYR A 38 -17.08 -8.43 -43.62
N SER A 39 -16.57 -7.98 -42.46
CA SER A 39 -16.59 -8.77 -41.23
C SER A 39 -18.02 -9.13 -40.82
N ASP A 40 -18.14 -10.08 -39.89
CA ASP A 40 -19.35 -10.22 -39.10
C ASP A 40 -19.67 -8.91 -38.38
N ALA A 41 -20.96 -8.67 -38.13
CA ALA A 41 -21.39 -7.46 -37.45
C ALA A 41 -20.95 -7.52 -35.97
N PHE A 42 -20.20 -6.52 -35.53
CA PHE A 42 -19.80 -6.40 -34.14
C PHE A 42 -20.25 -5.05 -33.57
N GLN A 43 -20.55 -5.04 -32.28
CA GLN A 43 -20.95 -3.85 -31.56
C GLN A 43 -19.70 -3.20 -30.96
N ALA A 44 -19.59 -1.87 -31.02
CA ALA A 44 -18.50 -1.15 -30.35
C ALA A 44 -18.54 -1.42 -28.83
N ASP A 45 -17.38 -1.72 -28.21
CA ASP A 45 -17.24 -1.94 -26.75
C ASP A 45 -15.94 -1.30 -26.22
N THR A 46 -15.87 -1.03 -24.91
CA THR A 46 -14.82 -0.23 -24.23
C THR A 46 -13.87 -1.07 -23.36
N PHE A 47 -12.65 -0.54 -23.17
CA PHE A 47 -11.65 -0.79 -22.12
C PHE A 47 -12.03 -1.84 -21.05
N ARG A 48 -11.30 -2.97 -20.99
CA ARG A 48 -11.48 -4.04 -19.99
C ARG A 48 -10.45 -3.91 -18.87
N GLY A 49 -10.54 -2.84 -18.09
CA GLY A 49 -9.68 -2.63 -16.93
C GLY A 49 -10.11 -3.41 -15.68
N TYR A 50 -9.14 -3.66 -14.80
CA TYR A 50 -9.23 -4.27 -13.48
C TYR A 50 -9.90 -3.29 -12.53
N CYS A 51 -11.13 -3.51 -12.09
CA CYS A 51 -11.87 -2.45 -11.41
C CYS A 51 -12.54 -2.89 -10.10
N PHE A 52 -12.88 -1.91 -9.29
CA PHE A 52 -13.59 -2.06 -8.03
C PHE A 52 -15.03 -1.51 -8.12
N ALA A 53 -15.90 -2.05 -7.28
CA ALA A 53 -17.24 -1.53 -7.09
C ALA A 53 -17.18 -0.11 -6.48
N PRO A 54 -18.17 0.75 -6.73
CA PRO A 54 -18.28 2.03 -6.03
C PRO A 54 -18.44 1.80 -4.52
N GLY A 55 -17.93 2.73 -3.71
CA GLY A 55 -17.90 2.64 -2.25
C GLY A 55 -16.75 1.80 -1.68
N THR A 56 -15.96 1.16 -2.54
CA THR A 56 -14.70 0.50 -2.15
C THR A 56 -13.77 1.50 -1.48
N LYS A 57 -13.21 1.15 -0.32
CA LYS A 57 -12.42 2.08 0.48
C LYS A 57 -10.94 1.96 0.10
N ILE A 58 -10.32 3.06 -0.30
CA ILE A 58 -8.89 3.16 -0.59
C ILE A 58 -8.21 3.86 0.57
N LEU A 59 -7.05 3.37 0.98
CA LEU A 59 -6.30 4.01 2.05
C LEU A 59 -5.56 5.25 1.51
N ALA A 60 -6.07 6.44 1.82
CA ALA A 60 -5.45 7.72 1.51
C ALA A 60 -4.69 8.32 2.71
N GLU A 61 -3.92 9.38 2.48
CA GLU A 61 -3.20 10.13 3.54
C GLU A 61 -4.12 10.56 4.70
N SER A 62 -5.36 10.93 4.37
CA SER A 62 -6.41 11.34 5.31
C SER A 62 -7.13 10.18 6.02
N GLY A 63 -6.81 8.93 5.69
CA GLY A 63 -7.56 7.73 6.06
C GLY A 63 -8.30 7.13 4.88
N TYR A 64 -9.23 6.20 5.14
CA TYR A 64 -9.99 5.56 4.07
C TYR A 64 -10.97 6.53 3.40
N VAL A 65 -10.91 6.55 2.08
CA VAL A 65 -11.79 7.33 1.22
C VAL A 65 -12.42 6.40 0.19
N GLU A 66 -13.63 6.73 -0.27
CA GLU A 66 -14.27 5.91 -1.29
C GLU A 66 -13.61 6.14 -2.64
N ILE A 67 -13.40 5.08 -3.41
CA ILE A 67 -12.64 5.12 -4.67
C ILE A 67 -13.17 6.18 -5.65
N GLN A 68 -14.49 6.37 -5.72
CA GLN A 68 -15.13 7.34 -6.60
C GLN A 68 -14.96 8.81 -6.16
N THR A 69 -14.53 9.03 -4.92
CA THR A 69 -14.31 10.38 -4.35
C THR A 69 -12.87 10.85 -4.47
N ILE A 70 -11.99 9.98 -4.97
CA ILE A 70 -10.58 10.30 -5.16
C ILE A 70 -10.42 11.18 -6.38
N HIS A 71 -9.47 12.10 -6.31
CA HIS A 71 -9.10 12.98 -7.41
C HIS A 71 -7.61 12.85 -7.76
N PRO A 72 -7.20 13.21 -8.99
CA PRO A 72 -5.78 13.36 -9.31
C PRO A 72 -5.04 14.23 -8.28
N ASP A 73 -3.75 13.97 -8.10
CA ASP A 73 -2.84 14.57 -7.12
C ASP A 73 -3.12 14.25 -5.64
N GLN A 74 -4.26 13.63 -5.31
CA GLN A 74 -4.48 13.11 -3.96
C GLN A 74 -3.49 11.99 -3.65
N LYS A 75 -3.01 11.91 -2.40
CA LYS A 75 -2.06 10.88 -1.98
C LYS A 75 -2.77 9.63 -1.43
N VAL A 76 -2.37 8.46 -1.93
CA VAL A 76 -2.83 7.13 -1.50
C VAL A 76 -1.65 6.23 -1.13
N PHE A 77 -1.90 5.24 -0.27
CA PHE A 77 -0.87 4.29 0.11
C PHE A 77 -0.70 3.20 -0.95
N GLY A 78 0.56 2.96 -1.33
CA GLY A 78 0.99 1.87 -2.19
C GLY A 78 1.10 0.53 -1.46
N GLY A 79 1.40 -0.54 -2.21
CA GLY A 79 1.56 -1.88 -1.66
C GLY A 79 2.76 -2.06 -0.72
N ASP A 80 3.72 -1.13 -0.80
CA ASP A 80 4.90 -1.01 0.05
C ASP A 80 4.64 -0.23 1.36
N GLY A 81 3.41 0.25 1.56
CA GLY A 81 3.04 1.03 2.74
C GLY A 81 3.47 2.50 2.72
N ARG A 82 3.93 3.04 1.58
CA ARG A 82 4.30 4.46 1.40
C ARG A 82 3.24 5.27 0.66
N LEU A 83 3.29 6.60 0.76
CA LEU A 83 2.34 7.52 0.11
C LEU A 83 2.77 7.94 -1.30
N TYR A 84 1.85 7.82 -2.25
CA TYR A 84 2.02 8.17 -3.66
C TYR A 84 0.87 9.03 -4.17
N LYS A 85 1.14 9.90 -5.14
CA LYS A 85 0.09 10.69 -5.80
C LYS A 85 -0.71 9.82 -6.77
N VAL A 86 -2.01 10.07 -6.83
CA VAL A 86 -2.88 9.53 -7.88
C VAL A 86 -2.66 10.33 -9.16
N LYS A 87 -2.22 9.67 -10.23
CA LYS A 87 -2.11 10.26 -11.57
C LYS A 87 -3.46 10.44 -12.23
N LYS A 88 -4.28 9.39 -12.17
CA LYS A 88 -5.54 9.33 -12.91
C LYS A 88 -6.57 8.54 -12.15
N VAL A 89 -7.82 8.98 -12.26
CA VAL A 89 -8.99 8.24 -11.77
C VAL A 89 -9.70 7.70 -12.99
N LEU A 90 -9.87 6.38 -13.04
CA LEU A 90 -10.47 5.67 -14.14
C LEU A 90 -11.87 5.19 -13.71
N ASN A 91 -12.83 5.30 -14.62
CA ASN A 91 -14.15 4.72 -14.42
C ASN A 91 -14.75 4.30 -15.76
N ARG A 92 -15.62 3.28 -15.73
CA ARG A 92 -16.34 2.80 -16.91
C ARG A 92 -17.65 2.13 -16.51
N LYS A 93 -18.60 2.07 -17.45
CA LYS A 93 -19.76 1.18 -17.32
C LYS A 93 -19.28 -0.27 -17.46
N PHE A 94 -19.76 -1.14 -16.59
CA PHE A 94 -19.44 -2.55 -16.55
C PHE A 94 -20.70 -3.36 -16.32
N LYS A 95 -20.83 -4.44 -17.10
CA LYS A 95 -21.86 -5.45 -16.95
C LYS A 95 -21.20 -6.82 -16.90
N GLY A 96 -21.34 -7.50 -15.78
CA GLY A 96 -20.77 -8.83 -15.60
C GLY A 96 -20.57 -9.19 -14.14
N LYS A 97 -19.78 -10.25 -13.92
CA LYS A 97 -19.57 -10.81 -12.58
C LYS A 97 -18.62 -9.95 -11.76
N MET A 98 -19.07 -9.63 -10.54
CA MET A 98 -18.26 -9.07 -9.48
C MET A 98 -18.06 -10.11 -8.37
N LEU A 99 -16.89 -10.09 -7.74
CA LEU A 99 -16.52 -10.96 -6.64
C LEU A 99 -16.37 -10.13 -5.38
N ALA A 100 -17.19 -10.43 -4.37
CA ALA A 100 -17.03 -9.89 -3.02
C ALA A 100 -16.13 -10.83 -2.21
N ILE A 101 -14.95 -10.32 -1.85
CA ILE A 101 -13.90 -11.06 -1.16
C ILE A 101 -13.87 -10.60 0.29
N LYS A 102 -14.14 -11.51 1.23
CA LYS A 102 -14.15 -11.21 2.67
C LYS A 102 -13.03 -11.95 3.39
N PRO A 103 -11.99 -11.23 3.85
CA PRO A 103 -10.99 -11.76 4.77
C PRO A 103 -11.60 -12.09 6.14
N LEU A 104 -10.90 -12.91 6.93
CA LEU A 104 -11.34 -13.26 8.28
C LEU A 104 -11.35 -12.03 9.20
N GLY A 105 -12.53 -11.66 9.69
CA GLY A 105 -12.69 -10.54 10.62
C GLY A 105 -12.56 -9.17 9.95
N ASP A 106 -12.76 -9.10 8.63
CA ASP A 106 -12.69 -7.86 7.85
C ASP A 106 -13.99 -7.69 7.02
N PRO A 107 -14.49 -6.46 6.81
CA PRO A 107 -15.62 -6.21 5.90
C PRO A 107 -15.36 -6.66 4.46
N GLY A 108 -14.12 -6.68 4.01
CA GLY A 108 -13.73 -7.06 2.65
C GLY A 108 -14.10 -6.02 1.59
N PHE A 109 -13.81 -6.32 0.33
CA PHE A 109 -14.04 -5.44 -0.81
C PHE A 109 -14.65 -6.21 -1.98
N THR A 110 -15.10 -5.48 -3.01
CA THR A 110 -15.72 -6.08 -4.19
C THR A 110 -15.02 -5.60 -5.46
N CYS A 111 -14.56 -6.54 -6.28
CA CYS A 111 -13.81 -6.28 -7.51
C CYS A 111 -14.36 -7.07 -8.69
N THR A 112 -13.94 -6.72 -9.91
CA THR A 112 -14.22 -7.49 -11.11
C THR A 112 -13.55 -8.88 -11.04
N ALA A 113 -14.11 -9.87 -11.75
CA ALA A 113 -13.62 -11.26 -11.70
C ALA A 113 -12.18 -11.44 -12.21
N ASP A 114 -11.74 -10.54 -13.10
CA ASP A 114 -10.39 -10.44 -13.65
C ASP A 114 -9.40 -9.68 -12.76
N HIS A 115 -9.86 -9.05 -11.67
CA HIS A 115 -9.01 -8.23 -10.80
C HIS A 115 -7.85 -9.05 -10.18
N ASN A 116 -6.61 -8.55 -10.21
CA ASN A 116 -5.44 -9.27 -9.67
C ASN A 116 -5.13 -8.81 -8.24
N LEU A 117 -4.95 -9.78 -7.34
CA LEU A 117 -4.69 -9.56 -5.92
C LEU A 117 -3.40 -10.28 -5.52
N LEU A 118 -2.58 -9.61 -4.69
CA LEU A 118 -1.34 -10.20 -4.18
C LEU A 118 -1.67 -11.08 -2.98
N VAL A 119 -1.39 -12.39 -3.10
CA VAL A 119 -1.74 -13.37 -2.07
C VAL A 119 -0.61 -14.35 -1.82
N TYR A 120 -0.58 -14.92 -0.62
CA TYR A 120 0.15 -16.14 -0.34
C TYR A 120 -0.78 -17.32 -0.56
N GLU A 121 -0.41 -18.23 -1.45
CA GLU A 121 -1.18 -19.45 -1.66
C GLU A 121 -1.05 -20.38 -0.45
N ARG A 122 -2.18 -20.99 -0.09
CA ARG A 122 -2.20 -22.01 0.94
C ARG A 122 -2.46 -23.36 0.31
N ASP A 123 -1.49 -24.26 0.43
CA ASP A 123 -1.71 -25.67 0.09
C ASP A 123 -2.75 -26.26 1.06
N SER A 124 -3.80 -26.84 0.50
CA SER A 124 -4.88 -27.46 1.25
C SER A 124 -4.35 -28.63 2.08
N GLY A 125 -4.24 -28.45 3.40
CA GLY A 125 -4.09 -29.55 4.35
C GLY A 125 -2.88 -29.55 5.29
N SER A 126 -1.97 -28.56 5.27
CA SER A 126 -0.84 -28.54 6.20
C SER A 126 -0.66 -27.21 6.93
N TYR A 127 -0.32 -27.30 8.22
CA TYR A 127 0.31 -26.21 8.96
C TYR A 127 1.61 -25.85 8.24
N PHE A 128 1.90 -24.55 8.09
CA PHE A 128 3.10 -24.03 7.41
C PHE A 128 4.31 -24.93 7.65
N LYS A 129 4.70 -25.74 6.66
CA LYS A 129 6.06 -26.26 6.60
C LYS A 129 6.91 -25.11 6.06
N ASN A 130 8.06 -24.88 6.69
CA ASN A 130 9.01 -23.78 6.51
C ASN A 130 9.54 -23.60 5.06
N LYS A 131 8.67 -23.40 4.06
CA LYS A 131 9.06 -22.88 2.76
C LYS A 131 8.91 -21.37 2.79
N PRO A 132 9.91 -20.59 2.35
CA PRO A 132 9.71 -19.18 2.06
C PRO A 132 8.65 -19.11 0.96
N LEU A 133 7.42 -18.77 1.33
CA LEU A 133 6.37 -18.53 0.36
C LEU A 133 6.62 -17.13 -0.18
N LEU A 134 6.84 -17.01 -1.49
CA LEU A 134 6.79 -15.71 -2.14
C LEU A 134 5.32 -15.38 -2.42
N PRO A 135 4.90 -14.12 -2.28
CA PRO A 135 3.55 -13.72 -2.67
C PRO A 135 3.38 -13.84 -4.19
N VAL A 136 2.19 -14.20 -4.64
CA VAL A 136 1.86 -14.35 -6.07
C VAL A 136 0.65 -13.51 -6.44
N TRP A 137 0.67 -12.97 -7.66
CA TRP A 137 -0.48 -12.28 -8.22
C TRP A 137 -1.50 -13.30 -8.70
N LYS A 138 -2.72 -13.20 -8.19
CA LYS A 138 -3.81 -14.12 -8.52
C LYS A 138 -5.06 -13.36 -8.91
N ARG A 139 -5.66 -13.77 -10.02
CA ARG A 139 -6.97 -13.26 -10.45
C ARG A 139 -8.04 -13.60 -9.41
N ALA A 140 -8.98 -12.68 -9.21
CA ALA A 140 -10.02 -12.78 -8.22
C ALA A 140 -10.88 -14.06 -8.42
N ASP A 141 -11.15 -14.45 -9.67
CA ASP A 141 -11.86 -15.68 -10.02
C ASP A 141 -11.09 -16.98 -9.78
N LYS A 142 -9.77 -16.90 -9.54
CA LYS A 142 -8.91 -18.03 -9.19
C LYS A 142 -8.61 -18.14 -7.71
N LEU A 143 -8.97 -17.12 -6.91
CA LEU A 143 -8.78 -17.14 -5.47
C LEU A 143 -9.53 -18.30 -4.82
N LYS A 144 -8.92 -18.86 -3.78
CA LYS A 144 -9.49 -19.95 -2.99
C LYS A 144 -9.68 -19.49 -1.54
N LYS A 145 -10.68 -20.07 -0.88
CA LYS A 145 -10.87 -19.91 0.55
C LYS A 145 -9.61 -20.40 1.28
N GLY A 146 -9.03 -19.54 2.11
CA GLY A 146 -7.80 -19.82 2.85
C GLY A 146 -6.53 -19.25 2.23
N ASP A 147 -6.55 -18.77 0.97
CA ASP A 147 -5.49 -17.92 0.42
C ASP A 147 -5.32 -16.70 1.35
N LEU A 148 -4.10 -16.22 1.54
CA LEU A 148 -3.81 -15.15 2.50
C LEU A 148 -3.63 -13.83 1.76
N LEU A 149 -4.46 -12.85 2.08
CA LEU A 149 -4.31 -11.47 1.61
C LEU A 149 -3.27 -10.75 2.47
N ILE A 150 -2.52 -9.86 1.82
CA ILE A 150 -1.43 -9.10 2.44
C ILE A 150 -1.97 -7.76 2.88
N TYR A 151 -1.88 -7.48 4.18
CA TYR A 151 -2.14 -6.19 4.79
C TYR A 151 -0.79 -5.63 5.24
N PRO A 152 -0.17 -4.72 4.47
CA PRO A 152 1.19 -4.32 4.75
C PRO A 152 1.26 -3.44 6.01
N ALA A 153 2.39 -3.51 6.70
CA ALA A 153 2.67 -2.53 7.73
C ALA A 153 2.85 -1.16 7.06
N VAL A 154 1.93 -0.24 7.34
CA VAL A 154 2.03 1.13 6.83
C VAL A 154 3.20 1.82 7.53
N MET A 155 4.23 2.19 6.76
CA MET A 155 5.42 2.88 7.22
C MET A 155 5.38 4.31 6.72
N ASP A 156 4.74 5.20 7.46
CA ASP A 156 4.83 6.63 7.19
C ASP A 156 5.71 7.31 8.24
N SER A 157 6.84 7.85 7.80
CA SER A 157 7.79 8.62 8.61
C SER A 157 7.28 10.06 8.80
N ARG A 158 6.12 10.21 9.44
CA ARG A 158 5.65 11.54 9.87
C ARG A 158 6.44 12.00 11.08
N GLU A 159 6.65 13.32 11.20
CA GLU A 159 7.22 13.95 12.39
C GLU A 159 6.61 13.35 13.66
N GLN A 160 7.45 12.86 14.56
CA GLN A 160 6.98 12.40 15.86
C GLN A 160 6.45 13.59 16.65
N ILE A 161 5.22 13.46 17.13
CA ILE A 161 4.69 14.32 18.18
C ILE A 161 5.17 13.75 19.51
N ASP A 162 5.46 14.66 20.45
CA ASP A 162 5.74 14.33 21.84
C ASP A 162 4.73 13.31 22.40
N ASP A 163 5.24 12.35 23.18
CA ASP A 163 4.42 11.25 23.71
C ASP A 163 3.31 11.74 24.64
N ALA A 164 3.58 12.77 25.45
CA ALA A 164 2.60 13.31 26.38
C ALA A 164 1.50 14.07 25.63
N GLU A 165 1.84 14.83 24.59
CA GLU A 165 0.86 15.44 23.70
C GLU A 165 0.04 14.40 22.93
N SER A 166 0.69 13.36 22.41
CA SER A 166 0.00 12.26 21.71
C SER A 166 -0.99 11.54 22.62
N TYR A 167 -0.59 11.24 23.85
CA TYR A 167 -1.46 10.64 24.87
C TYR A 167 -2.63 11.56 25.25
N LEU A 168 -2.40 12.86 25.44
CA LEU A 168 -3.46 13.84 25.72
C LEU A 168 -4.45 13.97 24.55
N LEU A 169 -3.97 13.90 23.30
CA LEU A 169 -4.82 13.86 22.12
C LEU A 169 -5.64 12.56 22.06
N GLY A 170 -5.07 11.43 22.50
CA GLY A 170 -5.80 10.16 22.68
C GLY A 170 -6.97 10.29 23.64
N LEU A 171 -6.73 10.87 24.82
CA LEU A 171 -7.77 11.19 25.80
C LEU A 171 -8.82 12.14 25.25
N PHE A 172 -8.42 13.13 24.44
CA PHE A 172 -9.36 14.06 23.83
C PHE A 172 -10.25 13.37 22.78
N VAL A 173 -9.68 12.50 21.96
CA VAL A 173 -10.46 11.74 20.98
C VAL A 173 -11.42 10.76 21.65
N ALA A 174 -11.05 10.18 22.80
CA ALA A 174 -11.97 9.39 23.62
C ALA A 174 -13.04 10.28 24.30
N GLU A 175 -12.63 11.07 25.29
CA GLU A 175 -13.51 11.72 26.26
C GLU A 175 -13.74 13.22 26.04
N GLY A 176 -12.99 13.80 25.11
CA GLY A 176 -12.98 15.22 24.82
C GLY A 176 -14.04 15.68 23.84
N TYR A 177 -14.51 16.91 24.02
CA TYR A 177 -15.28 17.68 23.05
C TYR A 177 -15.07 19.18 23.23
N VAL A 178 -15.38 19.94 22.18
CA VAL A 178 -15.37 21.41 22.21
C VAL A 178 -16.81 21.91 22.22
N SER A 179 -17.17 22.66 23.24
CA SER A 179 -18.48 23.31 23.33
C SER A 179 -18.40 24.80 23.01
N LYS A 180 -19.49 25.33 22.45
CA LYS A 180 -19.71 26.76 22.30
C LYS A 180 -20.50 27.24 23.52
N GLU A 181 -20.05 28.32 24.13
CA GLU A 181 -20.76 29.00 25.19
C GLU A 181 -21.09 30.42 24.71
N TYR A 182 -22.36 30.80 24.83
CA TYR A 182 -22.86 32.11 24.42
C TYR A 182 -22.89 33.01 25.64
N GLN A 183 -22.09 34.07 25.63
CA GLN A 183 -22.11 35.07 26.71
C GLN A 183 -22.84 36.35 26.29
N GLY A 184 -23.90 36.67 27.04
CA GLY A 184 -24.64 37.94 26.98
C GLY A 184 -25.47 38.17 25.71
N LYS A 185 -26.15 39.34 25.64
CA LYS A 185 -27.00 39.76 24.50
C LYS A 185 -26.23 39.96 23.18
N LYS A 186 -24.89 40.02 23.21
CA LYS A 186 -24.01 40.27 22.05
C LYS A 186 -23.40 39.00 21.40
N GLN A 187 -23.85 37.79 21.76
CA GLN A 187 -23.39 36.51 21.17
C GLN A 187 -21.85 36.38 21.05
N LYS A 188 -21.09 36.74 22.09
CA LYS A 188 -19.65 36.43 22.09
C LYS A 188 -19.49 34.92 22.28
N ILE A 189 -18.95 34.23 21.27
CA ILE A 189 -18.73 32.77 21.31
C ILE A 189 -17.41 32.49 22.05
N SER A 190 -17.49 32.07 23.31
CA SER A 190 -16.37 31.40 23.96
C SER A 190 -16.36 29.92 23.56
N ARG A 191 -15.18 29.37 23.30
CA ARG A 191 -15.00 27.93 23.06
C ARG A 191 -14.34 27.32 24.28
N LYS A 192 -14.94 26.23 24.75
CA LYS A 192 -14.55 25.53 25.96
C LYS A 192 -14.19 24.09 25.59
N VAL A 193 -12.98 23.69 25.95
CA VAL A 193 -12.52 22.30 25.81
C VAL A 193 -12.93 21.57 27.08
N THR A 194 -13.61 20.44 26.93
CA THR A 194 -14.11 19.64 28.05
C THR A 194 -13.80 18.17 27.83
N PHE A 195 -13.27 17.51 28.87
CA PHE A 195 -13.13 16.07 28.98
C PHE A 195 -14.15 15.58 30.02
N THR A 196 -14.79 14.45 29.79
CA THR A 196 -15.77 13.89 30.73
C THR A 196 -15.31 12.52 31.18
N TYR A 197 -15.22 12.30 32.49
CA TYR A 197 -14.80 11.02 33.07
C TYR A 197 -15.86 10.52 34.04
N ASN A 198 -15.80 9.24 34.41
CA ASN A 198 -16.51 8.74 35.57
C ASN A 198 -15.89 9.35 36.85
N LYS A 199 -16.71 9.65 37.86
CA LYS A 199 -16.24 10.21 39.14
C LYS A 199 -15.19 9.35 39.86
N HIS A 200 -15.14 8.05 39.55
CA HIS A 200 -14.21 7.11 40.17
C HIS A 200 -12.83 7.07 39.49
N GLU A 201 -12.68 7.64 38.29
CA GLU A 201 -11.42 7.67 37.52
C GLU A 201 -10.51 8.82 37.97
N LYS A 202 -10.22 8.87 39.28
CA LYS A 202 -9.50 9.99 39.92
C LYS A 202 -8.09 10.18 39.38
N GLU A 203 -7.39 9.08 39.08
CA GLU A 203 -6.04 9.11 38.53
C GLU A 203 -6.04 9.73 37.13
N LEU A 204 -6.93 9.26 36.25
CA LEU A 204 -7.08 9.78 34.89
C LEU A 204 -7.45 11.28 34.88
N ILE A 205 -8.34 11.70 35.78
CA ILE A 205 -8.71 13.12 35.96
C ILE A 205 -7.46 13.94 36.35
N THR A 206 -6.67 13.45 37.30
CA THR A 206 -5.48 14.15 37.81
C THR A 206 -4.41 14.25 36.73
N THR A 207 -4.15 13.15 36.02
CA THR A 207 -3.24 13.08 34.88
C THR A 207 -3.66 14.06 33.79
N THR A 208 -4.95 14.11 33.44
CA THR A 208 -5.48 15.04 32.43
C THR A 208 -5.27 16.50 32.82
N ILE A 209 -5.54 16.87 34.08
CA ILE A 209 -5.32 18.24 34.58
C ILE A 209 -3.84 18.63 34.48
N LYS A 210 -2.94 17.71 34.85
CA LYS A 210 -1.49 17.92 34.77
C LYS A 210 -1.06 18.14 33.31
N LEU A 211 -1.46 17.26 32.39
CA LEU A 211 -1.11 17.35 30.98
C LEU A 211 -1.65 18.63 30.31
N ILE A 212 -2.88 19.06 30.62
CA ILE A 212 -3.42 20.34 30.12
C ILE A 212 -2.56 21.53 30.57
N LYS A 213 -2.03 21.49 31.80
CA LYS A 213 -1.16 22.54 32.33
C LYS A 213 0.22 22.49 31.66
N ASP A 214 0.82 21.31 31.59
CA ASP A 214 2.22 21.15 31.16
C ASP A 214 2.37 21.35 29.65
N ILE A 215 1.41 20.86 28.84
CA ILE A 215 1.49 20.90 27.36
C ILE A 215 0.81 22.15 26.81
N TRP A 216 -0.40 22.47 27.30
CA TRP A 216 -1.19 23.59 26.76
C TRP A 216 -1.14 24.86 27.61
N GLY A 217 -0.41 24.86 28.73
CA GLY A 217 -0.22 26.05 29.57
C GLY A 217 -1.51 26.54 30.24
N HIS A 218 -2.53 25.70 30.37
CA HIS A 218 -3.85 26.12 30.85
C HIS A 218 -4.20 25.48 32.20
N LYS A 219 -4.77 26.29 33.11
CA LYS A 219 -5.36 25.78 34.36
C LYS A 219 -6.74 25.19 34.07
N ALA A 220 -6.88 23.88 34.24
CA ALA A 220 -8.17 23.21 34.13
C ALA A 220 -8.99 23.32 35.41
N ASN A 221 -10.31 23.43 35.25
CA ASN A 221 -11.30 23.38 36.32
C ASN A 221 -12.04 22.05 36.29
N THR A 222 -12.56 21.62 37.43
CA THR A 222 -13.37 20.40 37.55
C THR A 222 -14.77 20.70 38.05
N ILE A 223 -15.78 20.03 37.48
CA ILE A 223 -17.15 20.02 37.99
C ILE A 223 -17.63 18.57 37.99
N THR A 224 -18.06 18.07 39.14
CA THR A 224 -18.68 16.75 39.26
C THR A 224 -20.19 16.89 39.34
N GLN A 225 -20.92 16.18 38.47
CA GLN A 225 -22.37 16.09 38.48
C GLN A 225 -22.78 14.61 38.42
N LYS A 226 -23.52 14.16 39.43
CA LYS A 226 -23.93 12.75 39.61
C LYS A 226 -22.71 11.80 39.58
N ASN A 227 -22.54 11.06 38.49
CA ASN A 227 -21.47 10.08 38.31
C ASN A 227 -20.41 10.51 37.30
N ALA A 228 -20.50 11.73 36.76
CA ALA A 228 -19.55 12.24 35.77
C ALA A 228 -18.79 13.45 36.33
N THR A 229 -17.48 13.47 36.12
CA THR A 229 -16.60 14.60 36.41
C THR A 229 -16.13 15.21 35.09
N ARG A 230 -16.38 16.50 34.92
CA ARG A 230 -15.94 17.26 33.74
C ARG A 230 -14.69 18.06 34.07
N VAL A 231 -13.62 17.83 33.32
CA VAL A 231 -12.39 18.64 33.34
C VAL A 231 -12.45 19.62 32.18
N TYR A 232 -12.31 20.92 32.43
CA TYR A 232 -12.48 21.92 31.37
C TYR A 232 -11.62 23.17 31.51
N PHE A 233 -11.34 23.81 30.38
CA PHE A 233 -10.69 25.11 30.30
C PHE A 233 -11.16 25.87 29.06
N GLY A 234 -11.00 27.20 29.07
CA GLY A 234 -11.34 28.06 27.94
C GLY A 234 -10.08 28.46 27.17
N SER A 235 -10.01 28.12 25.89
CA SER A 235 -8.90 28.55 25.01
C SER A 235 -9.33 28.57 23.55
N LYS A 236 -9.29 29.76 22.92
CA LYS A 236 -9.67 29.92 21.51
C LYS A 236 -8.69 29.20 20.58
N SER A 237 -7.40 29.29 20.89
CA SER A 237 -6.32 28.68 20.09
C SER A 237 -6.41 27.16 20.13
N VAL A 238 -6.38 26.58 21.33
CA VAL A 238 -6.42 25.12 21.52
C VAL A 238 -7.73 24.54 20.97
N SER A 239 -8.87 25.20 21.22
CA SER A 239 -10.15 24.76 20.64
C SER A 239 -10.08 24.72 19.11
N LYS A 240 -9.55 25.76 18.45
CA LYS A 240 -9.44 25.78 16.98
C LYS A 240 -8.52 24.67 16.46
N MET A 241 -7.39 24.46 17.13
CA MET A 241 -6.45 23.39 16.81
C MET A 241 -7.12 22.01 16.92
N LEU A 242 -7.78 21.70 18.04
CA LEU A 242 -8.49 20.42 18.24
C LEU A 242 -9.61 20.20 17.22
N LEU A 243 -10.41 21.23 16.92
CA LEU A 243 -11.46 21.16 15.90
C LEU A 243 -10.90 20.83 14.50
N ASN A 244 -9.68 21.27 14.20
CA ASN A 244 -9.04 21.02 12.89
C ASN A 244 -8.37 19.65 12.82
N VAL A 245 -7.69 19.22 13.89
CA VAL A 245 -6.88 17.99 13.85
C VAL A 245 -7.70 16.74 14.17
N ALA A 246 -8.61 16.81 15.14
CA ALA A 246 -9.33 15.63 15.65
C ALA A 246 -10.71 15.41 15.01
N TYR A 247 -11.13 16.23 14.04
CA TYR A 247 -12.41 16.09 13.34
C TYR A 247 -12.28 16.22 11.82
N ILE A 248 -13.22 15.61 11.10
CA ILE A 248 -13.45 15.78 9.67
C ILE A 248 -14.81 16.46 9.46
N GLY A 249 -14.88 17.50 8.63
CA GLY A 249 -16.14 18.17 8.34
C GLY A 249 -16.68 18.95 9.55
N ALA A 250 -17.91 18.68 9.99
CA ALA A 250 -18.57 19.46 11.05
C ALA A 250 -17.98 19.14 12.44
N PRO A 251 -17.17 20.02 13.06
CA PRO A 251 -16.13 19.59 14.00
C PRO A 251 -16.58 19.41 15.46
N HIS A 252 -17.76 18.88 15.72
CA HIS A 252 -18.30 18.79 17.10
C HIS A 252 -19.14 17.55 17.36
N LEU A 253 -19.20 16.64 16.39
CA LEU A 253 -20.02 15.43 16.47
C LEU A 253 -19.10 14.21 16.56
N ALA A 254 -19.48 13.23 17.39
CA ALA A 254 -18.66 12.05 17.64
C ALA A 254 -18.34 11.24 16.37
N HIS A 255 -19.29 11.14 15.42
CA HIS A 255 -19.11 10.42 14.15
C HIS A 255 -18.18 11.12 13.16
N HIS A 256 -17.72 12.33 13.48
CA HIS A 256 -16.72 13.08 12.72
C HIS A 256 -15.34 13.05 13.38
N LYS A 257 -15.20 12.42 14.55
CA LYS A 257 -13.89 12.28 15.20
C LYS A 257 -12.94 11.46 14.32
N ARG A 258 -11.67 11.83 14.32
CA ARG A 258 -10.58 11.11 13.64
C ARG A 258 -9.32 11.13 14.50
N ILE A 259 -8.39 10.23 14.22
CA ILE A 259 -7.01 10.34 14.69
C ILE A 259 -6.37 11.54 13.97
N PRO A 260 -5.73 12.47 14.71
CA PRO A 260 -4.93 13.54 14.13
C PRO A 260 -3.93 12.99 13.10
N PRO A 261 -3.84 13.52 11.87
CA PRO A 261 -2.98 12.95 10.83
C PRO A 261 -1.52 12.79 11.23
N LYS A 262 -0.97 13.71 12.03
CA LYS A 262 0.41 13.64 12.52
C LYS A 262 0.69 12.44 13.45
N ILE A 263 -0.33 11.81 14.03
CA ILE A 263 -0.18 10.70 14.99
C ILE A 263 -0.04 9.34 14.31
N LEU A 264 -0.41 9.19 13.03
CA LEU A 264 -0.37 7.90 12.32
C LEU A 264 1.06 7.41 12.00
N SER A 265 2.11 8.01 12.56
CA SER A 265 3.47 7.45 12.62
C SER A 265 3.66 6.57 13.86
N ASN A 266 4.51 5.54 13.75
CA ASN A 266 4.57 4.42 14.71
C ASN A 266 4.81 4.83 16.18
N GLY A 267 5.70 5.79 16.45
CA GLY A 267 6.02 6.21 17.82
C GLY A 267 4.84 6.89 18.52
N SER A 268 4.34 7.96 17.90
CA SER A 268 3.24 8.77 18.46
C SER A 268 1.92 8.00 18.53
N PHE A 269 1.68 7.05 17.63
CA PHE A 269 0.46 6.25 17.65
C PHE A 269 0.30 5.43 18.93
N LEU A 270 1.38 4.82 19.46
CA LEU A 270 1.29 4.01 20.68
C LEU A 270 0.86 4.87 21.89
N SER A 271 1.46 6.04 22.04
CA SER A 271 1.13 6.98 23.13
C SER A 271 -0.30 7.49 23.00
N PHE A 272 -0.74 7.82 21.78
CA PHE A 272 -2.14 8.14 21.50
C PHE A 272 -3.09 6.97 21.82
N LEU A 273 -2.74 5.75 21.42
CA LEU A 273 -3.56 4.56 21.64
C LEU A 273 -3.74 4.27 23.13
N LYS A 274 -2.70 4.49 23.96
CA LYS A 274 -2.80 4.40 25.42
C LYS A 274 -3.84 5.38 25.97
N GLY A 275 -3.74 6.66 25.60
CA GLY A 275 -4.70 7.68 26.03
C GLY A 275 -6.12 7.41 25.54
N TYR A 276 -6.28 6.95 24.30
CA TYR A 276 -7.59 6.57 23.76
C TYR A 276 -8.17 5.34 24.49
N PHE A 277 -7.35 4.32 24.76
CA PHE A 277 -7.76 3.10 25.44
C PHE A 277 -8.19 3.36 26.88
N GLU A 278 -7.47 4.21 27.62
CA GLU A 278 -7.83 4.53 29.00
C GLU A 278 -9.13 5.34 29.11
N GLY A 279 -9.50 6.10 28.07
CA GLY A 279 -10.80 6.76 28.00
C GLY A 279 -11.93 5.82 27.55
N ASP A 280 -11.80 5.21 26.38
CA ASP A 280 -12.93 4.56 25.67
C ASP A 280 -12.66 3.08 25.32
N GLY A 281 -11.51 2.54 25.75
CA GLY A 281 -11.13 1.15 25.56
C GLY A 281 -11.84 0.19 26.53
N SER A 282 -12.10 -1.02 26.07
CA SER A 282 -12.72 -2.05 26.91
C SER A 282 -11.91 -3.34 26.92
N LEU A 283 -11.46 -3.74 28.11
CA LEU A 283 -10.90 -5.05 28.40
C LEU A 283 -11.99 -5.98 28.91
N VAL A 284 -12.27 -7.05 28.15
CA VAL A 284 -13.22 -8.08 28.57
C VAL A 284 -12.48 -9.39 28.80
N GLN A 285 -12.49 -9.85 30.05
CA GLN A 285 -11.91 -11.13 30.47
C GLN A 285 -12.99 -12.21 30.43
N GLY A 286 -13.18 -12.84 29.27
CA GLY A 286 -14.22 -13.85 29.07
C GLY A 286 -13.85 -15.24 29.63
N ILE A 287 -14.84 -16.13 29.70
CA ILE A 287 -14.62 -17.55 30.05
C ILE A 287 -13.82 -18.27 28.94
N LYS A 288 -14.09 -17.94 27.67
CA LYS A 288 -13.49 -18.59 26.49
C LYS A 288 -12.21 -17.92 26.00
N GLU A 289 -12.20 -16.58 25.94
CA GLU A 289 -11.06 -15.80 25.49
C GLU A 289 -11.08 -14.41 26.14
N ASN A 290 -9.89 -13.82 26.31
CA ASN A 290 -9.74 -12.40 26.64
C ASN A 290 -9.77 -11.58 25.34
N ARG A 291 -10.36 -10.40 25.42
CA ARG A 291 -10.44 -9.49 24.28
C ARG A 291 -10.28 -8.04 24.70
N ILE A 292 -9.57 -7.29 23.88
CA ILE A 292 -9.54 -5.82 23.91
C ILE A 292 -10.47 -5.35 22.80
N SER A 293 -11.33 -4.38 23.09
CA SER A 293 -12.22 -3.82 22.08
C SER A 293 -12.27 -2.31 22.14
N PHE A 294 -12.42 -1.71 20.94
CA PHE A 294 -12.60 -0.28 20.72
C PHE A 294 -13.94 -0.10 20.01
N THR A 295 -14.78 0.81 20.47
CA THR A 295 -16.13 1.01 19.92
C THR A 295 -16.37 2.47 19.64
N THR A 296 -16.83 2.82 18.44
CA THR A 296 -17.11 4.22 18.10
C THR A 296 -18.22 4.32 17.05
N VAL A 297 -18.82 5.50 16.94
CA VAL A 297 -19.77 5.84 15.88
C VAL A 297 -19.10 6.53 14.67
N SER A 298 -17.78 6.73 14.72
CA SER A 298 -16.98 7.26 13.61
C SER A 298 -16.34 6.12 12.81
N GLU A 299 -16.81 5.92 11.59
CA GLU A 299 -16.21 4.95 10.64
C GLU A 299 -14.74 5.29 10.36
N THR A 300 -14.40 6.57 10.23
CA THR A 300 -13.02 6.97 9.97
C THR A 300 -12.11 6.65 11.15
N LEU A 301 -12.55 6.93 12.38
CA LEU A 301 -11.75 6.67 13.58
C LEU A 301 -11.50 5.18 13.76
N ILE A 302 -12.50 4.32 13.58
CA ILE A 302 -12.33 2.88 13.75
C ILE A 302 -11.34 2.31 12.73
N GLN A 303 -11.38 2.81 11.50
CA GLN A 303 -10.48 2.35 10.45
C GLN A 303 -9.05 2.86 10.66
N GLN A 304 -8.88 4.09 11.15
CA GLN A 304 -7.57 4.64 11.53
C GLN A 304 -6.94 3.90 12.71
N LEU A 305 -7.74 3.54 13.72
CA LEU A 305 -7.28 2.69 14.82
C LEU A 305 -6.80 1.34 14.30
N LYS A 306 -7.52 0.76 13.34
CA LYS A 306 -7.12 -0.51 12.70
C LYS A 306 -5.78 -0.39 12.00
N ILE A 307 -5.57 0.66 11.19
CA ILE A 307 -4.29 0.90 10.49
C ILE A 307 -3.14 1.03 11.48
N GLY A 308 -3.30 1.84 12.54
CA GLY A 308 -2.24 1.99 13.53
C GLY A 308 -1.99 0.70 14.34
N LEU A 309 -3.01 -0.12 14.58
CA LEU A 309 -2.79 -1.45 15.15
C LEU A 309 -1.99 -2.35 14.19
N VAL A 310 -2.28 -2.31 12.88
CA VAL A 310 -1.52 -3.05 11.88
C VAL A 310 -0.06 -2.59 11.84
N SER A 311 0.21 -1.28 11.95
CA SER A 311 1.58 -0.77 11.99
C SER A 311 2.36 -1.22 13.24
N LEU A 312 1.65 -1.55 14.33
CA LEU A 312 2.19 -2.24 15.51
C LEU A 312 2.25 -3.77 15.35
N GLY A 313 1.97 -4.33 14.18
CA GLY A 313 1.90 -5.77 13.91
C GLY A 313 0.73 -6.49 14.61
N ILE A 314 -0.34 -5.76 14.90
CA ILE A 314 -1.54 -6.27 15.58
C ILE A 314 -2.73 -6.23 14.62
N TYR A 315 -3.32 -7.39 14.35
CA TYR A 315 -4.55 -7.45 13.57
C TYR A 315 -5.78 -7.39 14.48
N ALA A 316 -6.75 -6.54 14.12
CA ALA A 316 -8.02 -6.41 14.82
C ALA A 316 -9.18 -6.83 13.92
N SER A 317 -10.09 -7.64 14.46
CA SER A 317 -11.33 -7.98 13.76
C SER A 317 -12.30 -6.81 13.82
N GLU A 318 -12.84 -6.41 12.68
CA GLU A 318 -13.78 -5.31 12.53
C GLU A 318 -15.21 -5.82 12.39
N SER A 319 -16.15 -5.12 13.03
CA SER A 319 -17.58 -5.36 12.87
C SER A 319 -18.36 -4.05 12.97
N CYS A 320 -19.53 -4.01 12.33
CA CYS A 320 -20.44 -2.88 12.40
C CYS A 320 -21.83 -3.36 12.83
N ARG A 321 -22.34 -2.78 13.91
CA ARG A 321 -23.74 -2.93 14.32
C ARG A 321 -24.55 -1.79 13.71
N LYS A 322 -25.43 -2.12 12.78
CA LYS A 322 -26.32 -1.15 12.16
C LYS A 322 -27.18 -0.43 13.19
N GLY A 323 -27.33 0.88 12.98
CA GLY A 323 -28.12 1.79 13.78
C GLY A 323 -29.63 1.52 13.64
N GLY A 324 -30.42 2.53 13.98
CA GLY A 324 -31.87 2.48 13.93
C GLY A 324 -32.52 2.80 15.28
N ARG A 325 -33.86 2.81 15.27
CA ARG A 325 -34.69 3.14 16.42
C ARG A 325 -34.54 2.11 17.53
N ARG A 326 -34.15 2.55 18.72
CA ARG A 326 -34.00 1.70 19.91
C ARG A 326 -34.63 2.33 21.14
N LEU A 327 -35.18 1.47 21.99
CA LEU A 327 -35.74 1.86 23.28
C LEU A 327 -34.61 2.01 24.29
N PHE A 328 -34.32 3.24 24.71
CA PHE A 328 -33.33 3.57 25.73
C PHE A 328 -33.97 3.57 27.11
N GLY A 329 -33.43 2.77 28.03
CA GLY A 329 -33.89 2.67 29.42
C GLY A 329 -35.36 2.27 29.55
N GLY A 330 -35.92 1.56 28.57
CA GLY A 330 -37.33 1.12 28.57
C GLY A 330 -38.37 2.22 28.33
N LYS A 331 -37.96 3.48 28.13
CA LYS A 331 -38.87 4.64 28.19
C LYS A 331 -38.84 5.56 26.97
N ARG A 332 -37.71 5.63 26.26
CA ARG A 332 -37.52 6.61 25.18
C ARG A 332 -37.00 5.96 23.92
N MET A 333 -37.70 6.17 22.80
CA MET A 333 -37.19 5.80 21.48
C MET A 333 -36.09 6.79 21.05
N ILE A 334 -34.94 6.28 20.65
CA ILE A 334 -33.80 7.06 20.17
C ILE A 334 -33.33 6.47 18.84
N ASP A 335 -33.04 7.33 17.87
CA ASP A 335 -32.35 6.94 16.65
C ASP A 335 -30.85 6.78 16.94
N CYS A 336 -30.38 5.53 16.92
CA CYS A 336 -28.98 5.21 17.06
C CYS A 336 -28.29 5.25 15.70
N LYS A 337 -27.06 5.80 15.64
CA LYS A 337 -26.19 5.67 14.47
C LYS A 337 -25.59 4.26 14.37
N ASP A 338 -25.01 3.96 13.22
CA ASP A 338 -24.13 2.80 13.05
C ASP A 338 -23.00 2.86 14.08
N CYS A 339 -22.68 1.70 14.65
CA CYS A 339 -21.68 1.55 15.70
C CYS A 339 -20.65 0.55 15.24
N TYR A 340 -19.40 0.99 15.15
CA TYR A 340 -18.28 0.21 14.67
C TYR A 340 -17.46 -0.29 15.85
N GLN A 341 -16.91 -1.50 15.71
CA GLN A 341 -16.14 -2.13 16.77
C GLN A 341 -14.92 -2.86 16.20
N LEU A 342 -13.75 -2.63 16.81
CA LEU A 342 -12.58 -3.47 16.67
C LEU A 342 -12.45 -4.39 17.86
N VAL A 343 -12.06 -5.64 17.60
CA VAL A 343 -11.82 -6.65 18.62
C VAL A 343 -10.46 -7.32 18.36
N VAL A 344 -9.58 -7.22 19.34
CA VAL A 344 -8.25 -7.83 19.35
C VAL A 344 -8.28 -9.06 20.26
N THR A 345 -7.92 -10.22 19.70
CA THR A 345 -7.86 -11.52 20.42
C THR A 345 -6.59 -12.30 20.07
N GLY A 346 -6.32 -13.40 20.76
CA GLY A 346 -5.19 -14.30 20.46
C GLY A 346 -3.82 -13.64 20.63
N LYS A 347 -2.89 -13.86 19.68
CA LYS A 347 -1.52 -13.28 19.73
C LYS A 347 -1.53 -11.75 19.77
N GLY A 348 -2.44 -11.11 19.03
CA GLY A 348 -2.60 -9.66 19.04
C GLY A 348 -3.01 -9.12 20.42
N PHE A 349 -3.83 -9.87 21.17
CA PHE A 349 -4.22 -9.49 22.53
C PHE A 349 -3.03 -9.50 23.49
N ILE A 350 -2.17 -10.51 23.41
CA ILE A 350 -0.97 -10.62 24.25
C ILE A 350 -0.03 -9.44 23.96
N LYS A 351 0.24 -9.18 22.67
CA LYS A 351 1.11 -8.07 22.24
C LYS A 351 0.54 -6.71 22.66
N LEU A 352 -0.75 -6.48 22.43
CA LEU A 352 -1.40 -5.21 22.77
C LEU A 352 -1.48 -5.00 24.29
N SER A 353 -1.75 -6.04 25.06
CA SER A 353 -1.80 -5.95 26.53
C SER A 353 -0.44 -5.57 27.11
N ALA A 354 0.66 -6.11 26.55
CA ALA A 354 2.01 -5.73 26.95
C ALA A 354 2.32 -4.27 26.59
N LEU A 355 1.96 -3.82 25.37
CA LEU A 355 2.16 -2.43 24.94
C LEU A 355 1.37 -1.41 25.77
N LEU A 356 0.18 -1.79 26.22
CA LEU A 356 -0.72 -0.97 27.03
C LEU A 356 -0.53 -1.16 28.55
N ASN A 357 0.43 -1.99 28.99
CA ASN A 357 0.65 -2.33 30.41
C ASN A 357 -0.63 -2.79 31.14
N LEU A 358 -1.41 -3.67 30.52
CA LEU A 358 -2.67 -4.15 31.09
C LEU A 358 -2.49 -5.41 31.93
N ASP A 359 -3.05 -5.38 33.14
CA ASP A 359 -3.14 -6.56 34.00
C ASP A 359 -4.33 -7.45 33.61
N TYR A 360 -4.07 -8.74 33.38
CA TYR A 360 -5.11 -9.72 33.07
C TYR A 360 -4.77 -11.12 33.58
N GLN A 361 -5.81 -11.92 33.87
CA GLN A 361 -5.61 -13.32 34.25
C GLN A 361 -5.23 -14.16 33.02
N LYS A 362 -4.03 -14.74 33.03
CA LYS A 362 -3.57 -15.72 32.03
C LYS A 362 -4.42 -17.00 32.16
N LYS A 363 -5.30 -17.26 31.19
CA LYS A 363 -6.13 -18.48 31.15
C LYS A 363 -5.54 -19.55 30.23
N ILE A 364 -5.65 -20.81 30.65
CA ILE A 364 -5.08 -22.05 30.05
C ILE A 364 -5.49 -22.27 28.58
N LYS A 365 -6.59 -21.66 28.10
CA LYS A 365 -7.11 -21.80 26.73
C LYS A 365 -6.96 -20.56 25.85
N THR A 366 -6.11 -19.59 26.19
CA THR A 366 -5.63 -18.64 25.18
C THR A 366 -4.73 -19.41 24.21
N LYS A 367 -5.31 -20.33 23.43
CA LYS A 367 -4.57 -21.08 22.41
C LYS A 367 -3.88 -20.04 21.54
N GLU A 368 -2.63 -20.28 21.19
CA GLU A 368 -1.88 -19.52 20.18
C GLU A 368 -2.48 -19.67 18.77
N TYR A 369 -3.79 -19.88 18.66
CA TYR A 369 -4.49 -19.91 17.41
C TYR A 369 -4.52 -18.49 16.86
N SER A 370 -3.73 -18.26 15.82
CA SER A 370 -3.65 -16.97 15.18
C SER A 370 -4.68 -16.89 14.06
N LYS A 371 -5.51 -15.84 14.08
CA LYS A 371 -6.45 -15.52 12.99
C LYS A 371 -5.72 -15.07 11.72
N TYR A 372 -4.45 -14.69 11.86
CA TYR A 372 -3.57 -14.10 10.86
C TYR A 372 -2.14 -14.59 11.10
N THR A 373 -1.24 -14.44 10.12
CA THR A 373 0.20 -14.64 10.32
C THR A 373 0.92 -13.32 10.11
N VAL A 374 2.11 -13.15 10.70
CA VAL A 374 2.97 -11.99 10.43
C VAL A 374 4.19 -12.48 9.66
N SER A 375 4.55 -11.80 8.57
CA SER A 375 5.70 -12.12 7.71
C SER A 375 6.42 -10.83 7.33
N LYS A 376 7.73 -10.71 7.63
CA LYS A 376 8.56 -9.51 7.34
C LYS A 376 7.85 -8.16 7.66
N SER A 377 7.05 -8.11 8.74
CA SER A 377 6.18 -7.00 9.21
C SER A 377 4.77 -6.91 8.63
N ASP A 378 4.46 -7.60 7.54
CA ASP A 378 3.12 -7.63 6.95
C ASP A 378 2.18 -8.59 7.69
N ILE A 379 0.90 -8.25 7.71
CA ILE A 379 -0.16 -9.07 8.29
C ILE A 379 -0.86 -9.86 7.18
N LEU A 380 -0.77 -11.18 7.27
CA LEU A 380 -1.38 -12.13 6.33
C LEU A 380 -2.72 -12.61 6.86
N VAL A 381 -3.81 -12.27 6.16
CA VAL A 381 -5.19 -12.55 6.59
C VAL A 381 -5.84 -13.57 5.64
N PRO A 382 -6.35 -14.71 6.14
CA PRO A 382 -6.98 -15.71 5.29
C PRO A 382 -8.33 -15.23 4.74
N ILE A 383 -8.57 -15.50 3.46
CA ILE A 383 -9.87 -15.31 2.82
C ILE A 383 -10.88 -16.27 3.44
N ARG A 384 -11.98 -15.72 3.98
CA ARG A 384 -13.04 -16.48 4.65
C ARG A 384 -14.15 -16.88 3.68
N THR A 385 -14.59 -15.94 2.84
CA THR A 385 -15.64 -16.17 1.83
C THR A 385 -15.34 -15.39 0.56
N ILE A 386 -15.67 -15.98 -0.58
CA ILE A 386 -15.71 -15.35 -1.89
C ILE A 386 -17.12 -15.58 -2.42
N THR A 387 -17.84 -14.52 -2.78
CA THR A 387 -19.20 -14.61 -3.31
C THR A 387 -19.29 -13.88 -4.64
N SER A 388 -19.86 -14.53 -5.66
CA SER A 388 -20.07 -13.95 -6.99
C SER A 388 -21.48 -13.40 -7.12
N SER A 389 -21.62 -12.25 -7.76
CA SER A 389 -22.92 -11.67 -8.15
C SER A 389 -22.81 -10.99 -9.51
N GLU A 390 -23.89 -11.02 -10.29
CA GLU A 390 -24.00 -10.17 -11.48
C GLU A 390 -24.13 -8.70 -11.07
N TYR A 391 -23.47 -7.81 -11.80
CA TYR A 391 -23.45 -6.38 -11.57
C TYR A 391 -23.59 -5.64 -12.88
N GLU A 392 -24.36 -4.56 -12.87
CA GLU A 392 -24.47 -3.61 -13.97
C GLU A 392 -24.39 -2.20 -13.38
N GLY A 393 -23.34 -1.46 -13.72
CA GLY A 393 -23.09 -0.15 -13.13
C GLY A 393 -21.70 0.40 -13.45
N ILE A 394 -21.28 1.44 -12.73
CA ILE A 394 -19.96 2.07 -12.92
C ILE A 394 -18.95 1.40 -12.00
N VAL A 395 -17.84 0.95 -12.57
CA VAL A 395 -16.68 0.45 -11.82
C VAL A 395 -15.53 1.46 -11.90
N TRP A 396 -14.67 1.45 -10.88
CA TRP A 396 -13.62 2.45 -10.67
C TRP A 396 -12.25 1.80 -10.54
N ASP A 397 -11.21 2.51 -10.96
CA ASP A 397 -9.81 2.14 -10.78
C ASP A 397 -8.95 3.41 -10.65
N LEU A 398 -7.71 3.29 -10.16
CA LEU A 398 -6.81 4.42 -9.95
C LEU A 398 -5.44 4.14 -10.55
N GLU A 399 -4.91 5.11 -11.28
CA GLU A 399 -3.50 5.11 -11.65
C GLU A 399 -2.67 5.78 -10.54
N VAL A 400 -1.93 4.99 -9.77
CA VAL A 400 -1.01 5.47 -8.71
C VAL A 400 0.39 5.68 -9.27
N ASP A 401 0.99 6.84 -8.99
CA ASP A 401 2.36 7.14 -9.41
C ASP A 401 3.36 6.17 -8.78
N LYS A 402 4.42 5.86 -9.54
CA LYS A 402 5.58 5.03 -9.17
C LYS A 402 5.30 3.54 -8.91
N VAL A 403 4.31 3.20 -8.09
CA VAL A 403 4.19 1.84 -7.52
C VAL A 403 3.08 0.99 -8.11
N HIS A 404 2.22 1.50 -9.00
CA HIS A 404 1.27 0.66 -9.76
C HIS A 404 0.49 -0.33 -8.86
N GLN A 405 0.27 0.06 -7.61
CA GLN A 405 -0.33 -0.73 -6.55
C GLN A 405 -1.04 0.23 -5.60
N MET A 406 -2.11 -0.25 -4.98
CA MET A 406 -2.85 0.53 -4.00
C MET A 406 -3.41 -0.36 -2.89
N LEU A 407 -3.65 0.23 -1.73
CA LEU A 407 -4.28 -0.45 -0.60
C LEU A 407 -5.80 -0.29 -0.64
N VAL A 408 -6.49 -1.37 -0.99
CA VAL A 408 -7.95 -1.46 -1.01
C VAL A 408 -8.41 -2.17 0.26
N ASN A 409 -9.17 -1.47 1.09
CA ASN A 409 -9.53 -1.90 2.44
C ASN A 409 -8.31 -2.36 3.29
N GLY A 410 -7.13 -1.83 2.96
CA GLY A 410 -5.87 -2.16 3.62
C GLY A 410 -5.10 -3.32 2.99
N PHE A 411 -5.63 -3.96 1.94
CA PHE A 411 -4.96 -5.06 1.25
C PHE A 411 -4.28 -4.60 -0.05
N VAL A 412 -3.12 -5.19 -0.36
CA VAL A 412 -2.36 -4.89 -1.58
C VAL A 412 -3.13 -5.33 -2.82
N THR A 413 -3.33 -4.39 -3.74
CA THR A 413 -3.94 -4.63 -5.05
C THR A 413 -3.10 -3.99 -6.15
N HIS A 414 -3.19 -4.52 -7.37
CA HIS A 414 -2.42 -4.03 -8.51
C HIS A 414 -3.17 -2.96 -9.29
N ASN A 415 -2.42 -2.08 -9.94
CA ASN A 415 -2.88 -1.17 -10.97
C ASN A 415 -1.83 -1.13 -12.10
N CYS A 416 -2.23 -1.30 -13.36
CA CYS A 416 -1.42 -1.31 -14.59
C CYS A 416 -0.85 -2.69 -14.98
N THR A 417 -1.32 -3.26 -16.08
CA THR A 417 -1.53 -4.71 -16.22
C THR A 417 -1.06 -5.25 -17.57
N VAL A 418 -1.25 -6.55 -17.80
CA VAL A 418 -1.20 -7.23 -19.11
C VAL A 418 -1.77 -6.39 -20.27
N GLU A 419 -2.70 -5.49 -19.98
CA GLU A 419 -3.26 -4.51 -20.93
C GLU A 419 -2.22 -3.57 -21.55
N ASP A 420 -1.21 -3.10 -20.83
CA ASP A 420 -0.14 -2.26 -21.41
C ASP A 420 0.67 -3.03 -22.46
N ILE A 421 0.96 -4.30 -22.17
CA ILE A 421 1.60 -5.20 -23.13
C ILE A 421 0.68 -5.39 -24.34
N ARG A 422 -0.61 -5.64 -24.13
CA ARG A 422 -1.58 -5.86 -25.21
C ARG A 422 -1.87 -4.61 -26.04
N ASN A 423 -1.71 -3.42 -25.48
CA ASN A 423 -1.91 -2.15 -26.18
C ASN A 423 -0.66 -1.74 -26.98
N MET A 424 0.54 -2.10 -26.51
CA MET A 424 1.80 -1.75 -27.19
C MET A 424 2.39 -2.89 -28.03
N THR A 425 1.76 -4.07 -28.02
CA THR A 425 2.11 -5.21 -28.87
C THR A 425 0.86 -5.72 -29.59
N ASN A 426 1.01 -6.44 -30.71
CA ASN A 426 -0.14 -7.06 -31.38
C ASN A 426 -0.49 -8.44 -30.79
N ILE A 427 -0.20 -8.68 -29.50
CA ILE A 427 -0.40 -9.97 -28.85
C ILE A 427 -1.83 -10.04 -28.30
N THR A 428 -2.65 -10.92 -28.87
CA THR A 428 -4.03 -11.11 -28.46
C THR A 428 -4.17 -12.19 -27.37
N THR A 429 -5.34 -12.30 -26.74
CA THR A 429 -5.61 -13.33 -25.73
C THR A 429 -5.62 -14.75 -26.32
N SER A 430 -5.80 -14.88 -27.65
CA SER A 430 -5.66 -16.15 -28.37
C SER A 430 -4.20 -16.54 -28.61
N ASP A 431 -3.27 -15.58 -28.63
CA ASP A 431 -1.85 -15.86 -28.85
C ASP A 431 -1.16 -16.30 -27.55
N LEU A 432 -1.42 -15.57 -26.47
CA LEU A 432 -0.95 -15.87 -25.11
C LEU A 432 -2.02 -15.50 -24.09
N THR A 433 -2.21 -16.36 -23.10
CA THR A 433 -3.11 -16.08 -21.97
C THR A 433 -2.55 -14.98 -21.08
N ASP A 434 -3.40 -14.28 -20.32
CA ASP A 434 -2.95 -13.22 -19.42
C ASP A 434 -1.95 -13.74 -18.36
N THR A 435 -2.10 -15.00 -17.92
CA THR A 435 -1.16 -15.65 -17.02
C THR A 435 0.21 -15.81 -17.66
N GLU A 436 0.27 -16.18 -18.93
CA GLU A 436 1.54 -16.29 -19.65
C GLU A 436 2.19 -14.94 -19.86
N VAL A 437 1.40 -13.90 -20.16
CA VAL A 437 1.93 -12.52 -20.27
C VAL A 437 2.45 -12.04 -18.92
N CYS A 438 1.75 -12.30 -17.81
CA CYS A 438 2.26 -11.99 -16.45
C CYS A 438 3.60 -12.68 -16.15
N ASN A 439 3.73 -13.97 -16.47
CA ASN A 439 4.98 -14.68 -16.26
C ASN A 439 6.13 -14.11 -17.10
N LEU A 440 5.82 -13.67 -18.32
CA LEU A 440 6.80 -12.98 -19.18
C LEU A 440 7.18 -11.61 -18.63
N ILE A 441 6.24 -10.86 -18.04
CA ILE A 441 6.54 -9.57 -17.37
C ILE A 441 7.52 -9.79 -16.22
N THR A 442 7.28 -10.78 -15.35
CA THR A 442 8.19 -11.09 -14.25
C THR A 442 9.57 -11.50 -14.77
N TYR A 443 9.62 -12.39 -15.76
CA TYR A 443 10.88 -12.85 -16.35
C TYR A 443 11.65 -11.71 -17.03
N ALA A 444 10.95 -10.84 -17.77
CA ALA A 444 11.53 -9.65 -18.39
C ALA A 444 12.04 -8.64 -17.34
N GLY A 445 11.37 -8.50 -16.20
CA GLY A 445 11.83 -7.66 -15.10
C GLY A 445 13.18 -8.11 -14.56
N VAL A 446 13.35 -9.41 -14.31
CA VAL A 446 14.63 -10.00 -13.85
C VAL A 446 15.73 -9.82 -14.90
N MET A 447 15.43 -10.07 -16.17
CA MET A 447 16.39 -9.88 -17.26
C MET A 447 16.84 -8.43 -17.40
N LEU A 448 15.90 -7.47 -17.34
CA LEU A 448 16.24 -6.06 -17.39
C LEU A 448 17.08 -5.63 -16.18
N ASN A 449 16.75 -6.14 -14.98
CA ASN A 449 17.56 -5.90 -13.78
C ASN A 449 19.00 -6.40 -13.99
N ALA A 450 19.19 -7.61 -14.52
CA ALA A 450 20.51 -8.17 -14.79
C ALA A 450 21.28 -7.37 -15.86
N ASP A 451 20.59 -6.87 -16.90
CA ASP A 451 21.20 -6.10 -17.98
C ASP A 451 21.55 -4.64 -17.57
N MET A 452 20.86 -4.10 -16.56
CA MET A 452 21.08 -2.73 -16.05
C MET A 452 22.10 -2.68 -14.91
N GLN A 453 22.25 -3.75 -14.16
CA GLN A 453 23.03 -3.77 -12.92
C GLN A 453 24.39 -4.44 -13.13
N ILE A 454 25.40 -3.88 -12.49
CA ILE A 454 26.77 -4.38 -12.46
C ILE A 454 26.98 -5.02 -11.09
N TYR A 455 27.51 -6.24 -11.08
CA TYR A 455 27.84 -6.96 -9.87
C TYR A 455 29.28 -6.62 -9.45
N GLU A 456 29.42 -6.19 -8.19
CA GLU A 456 30.70 -5.95 -7.55
C GLU A 456 30.91 -7.03 -6.48
N GLU A 457 32.04 -7.71 -6.58
CA GLU A 457 32.41 -8.79 -5.66
C GLU A 457 33.58 -8.36 -4.79
N GLU A 458 33.38 -8.40 -3.47
CA GLU A 458 34.40 -8.13 -2.47
C GLU A 458 35.16 -6.82 -2.71
N GLU A 459 34.43 -5.75 -3.01
CA GLU A 459 34.96 -4.39 -3.09
C GLU A 459 35.49 -3.96 -1.72
N GLU A 460 36.78 -3.60 -1.65
CA GLU A 460 37.40 -3.12 -0.42
C GLU A 460 36.85 -1.75 0.01
N VAL A 461 36.54 -1.62 1.29
CA VAL A 461 36.04 -0.37 1.88
C VAL A 461 37.18 0.61 2.07
N GLU A 462 37.42 1.41 1.04
CA GLU A 462 38.46 2.44 1.02
C GLU A 462 37.89 3.84 1.23
N TYR A 463 38.78 4.79 1.54
CA TYR A 463 38.44 6.21 1.57
C TYR A 463 37.96 6.70 0.20
N ILE A 464 36.78 7.33 0.14
CA ILE A 464 36.20 7.88 -1.09
C ILE A 464 36.31 9.42 -1.11
N SER A 465 35.91 10.09 -0.03
CA SER A 465 35.91 11.56 0.07
C SER A 465 35.78 12.03 1.52
N ASN A 466 35.96 13.33 1.79
CA ASN A 466 35.77 13.92 3.13
C ASN A 466 34.37 13.66 3.73
N THR A 467 33.35 13.46 2.89
CA THR A 467 31.98 13.13 3.31
C THR A 467 31.70 11.63 3.39
N LYS A 468 32.51 10.80 2.71
CA LYS A 468 32.44 9.33 2.66
C LYS A 468 33.82 8.78 3.03
N SER A 469 34.25 9.03 4.26
CA SER A 469 35.62 8.76 4.69
C SER A 469 35.92 7.26 4.80
N ASN A 470 34.91 6.44 5.10
CA ASN A 470 35.03 4.99 5.26
C ASN A 470 36.13 4.54 6.25
N GLU A 471 36.60 5.44 7.12
CA GLU A 471 37.65 5.17 8.10
C GLU A 471 37.18 4.16 9.14
N ILE A 472 37.92 3.07 9.37
CA ILE A 472 37.59 2.08 10.39
C ILE A 472 38.23 2.51 11.72
N ASP A 473 37.43 3.09 12.62
CA ASP A 473 37.89 3.59 13.93
C ASP A 473 37.55 2.64 15.09
N GLY A 474 36.93 1.48 14.80
CA GLY A 474 36.49 0.48 15.78
C GLY A 474 35.20 0.85 16.51
N SER A 475 34.58 1.99 16.18
CA SER A 475 33.32 2.47 16.74
C SER A 475 32.26 2.80 15.68
N ASN A 476 32.70 3.06 14.45
CA ASN A 476 31.84 3.41 13.34
C ASN A 476 31.08 2.20 12.79
N THR A 477 29.82 2.43 12.43
CA THR A 477 28.92 1.40 11.88
C THR A 477 28.41 1.75 10.49
N VAL A 478 28.82 2.90 9.95
CA VAL A 478 28.31 3.45 8.69
C VAL A 478 29.43 3.48 7.67
N TYR A 479 29.16 2.88 6.51
CA TYR A 479 30.09 2.78 5.40
C TYR A 479 29.38 3.10 4.08
N TYR A 480 30.17 3.39 3.05
CA TYR A 480 29.67 3.74 1.72
C TYR A 480 30.30 2.84 0.67
N THR A 481 29.49 2.39 -0.27
CA THR A 481 29.96 1.73 -1.50
C THR A 481 30.62 2.75 -2.44
N LYS A 482 31.64 2.31 -3.18
CA LYS A 482 32.32 3.11 -4.20
C LYS A 482 31.39 3.44 -5.35
N HIS A 483 30.60 2.46 -5.79
CA HIS A 483 29.61 2.64 -6.83
C HIS A 483 28.19 2.71 -6.24
N TYR A 484 27.37 3.56 -6.84
CA TYR A 484 26.02 3.84 -6.41
C TYR A 484 25.20 4.41 -7.59
N PRO A 485 23.86 4.29 -7.59
CA PRO A 485 23.00 3.66 -6.58
C PRO A 485 23.15 2.13 -6.40
N ILE A 486 22.91 1.64 -5.18
CA ILE A 486 22.85 0.20 -4.86
C ILE A 486 21.65 -0.43 -5.59
N GLY A 487 21.90 -1.58 -6.20
CA GLY A 487 20.96 -2.38 -6.97
C GLY A 487 20.35 -3.54 -6.19
N ASP A 488 19.44 -4.24 -6.85
CA ASP A 488 18.70 -5.41 -6.37
C ASP A 488 19.51 -6.68 -6.68
N LEU A 489 20.24 -7.18 -5.67
CA LEU A 489 21.14 -8.32 -5.80
C LEU A 489 20.34 -9.63 -5.87
N ASN A 490 19.26 -9.74 -5.12
CA ASN A 490 18.50 -10.97 -4.95
C ASN A 490 17.31 -11.13 -5.93
N ASP A 491 17.10 -10.13 -6.79
CA ASP A 491 16.09 -10.04 -7.83
C ASP A 491 14.64 -10.09 -7.29
N ASP A 492 14.40 -9.55 -6.09
CA ASP A 492 13.06 -9.45 -5.47
C ASP A 492 12.33 -8.12 -5.76
N PHE A 493 12.94 -7.27 -6.58
CA PHE A 493 12.52 -5.93 -6.97
C PHE A 493 12.51 -4.91 -5.83
N LYS A 494 13.28 -5.16 -4.76
CA LYS A 494 13.55 -4.22 -3.67
C LYS A 494 15.06 -4.04 -3.52
N VAL A 495 15.43 -2.97 -2.83
CA VAL A 495 16.81 -2.74 -2.38
C VAL A 495 16.76 -2.62 -0.87
N ASP A 496 17.11 -3.70 -0.18
CA ASP A 496 17.14 -3.81 1.26
C ASP A 496 18.42 -4.51 1.75
N THR A 497 18.47 -4.85 3.04
CA THR A 497 19.68 -5.42 3.65
C THR A 497 20.10 -6.75 3.02
N ASP A 498 19.19 -7.45 2.32
CA ASP A 498 19.50 -8.69 1.61
C ASP A 498 20.33 -8.45 0.33
N ASP A 499 20.54 -7.17 -0.08
CA ASP A 499 21.21 -6.80 -1.33
C ASP A 499 22.68 -6.38 -1.20
N VAL A 500 23.16 -6.28 0.03
CA VAL A 500 24.57 -5.99 0.33
C VAL A 500 25.08 -7.01 1.33
N LYS A 501 26.17 -7.69 0.97
CA LYS A 501 26.90 -8.56 1.90
C LYS A 501 28.20 -7.88 2.28
N VAL A 502 28.52 -7.94 3.57
CA VAL A 502 29.72 -7.32 4.13
C VAL A 502 30.56 -8.40 4.77
N TYR A 503 31.82 -8.47 4.39
CA TYR A 503 32.79 -9.41 4.93
C TYR A 503 33.90 -8.66 5.65
N GLN A 504 34.30 -9.20 6.79
CA GLN A 504 35.48 -8.78 7.54
C GLN A 504 36.57 -9.82 7.38
N TYR A 505 37.77 -9.35 7.06
CA TYR A 505 38.99 -10.14 6.98
C TYR A 505 39.96 -9.71 8.08
N GLU A 506 40.42 -10.68 8.87
CA GLU A 506 41.50 -10.54 9.83
C GLU A 506 42.87 -10.73 9.15
N ASP A 507 43.96 -10.32 9.82
CA ASP A 507 45.34 -10.46 9.31
C ASP A 507 45.76 -11.91 8.98
N ASP A 508 45.06 -12.90 9.55
CA ASP A 508 45.28 -14.33 9.29
C ASP A 508 44.46 -14.88 8.10
N GLY A 509 43.68 -14.01 7.43
CA GLY A 509 42.81 -14.36 6.31
C GLY A 509 41.45 -14.94 6.71
N THR A 510 41.10 -14.96 8.00
CA THR A 510 39.79 -15.43 8.46
C THR A 510 38.68 -14.48 7.99
N ARG A 511 37.71 -15.04 7.25
CA ARG A 511 36.54 -14.32 6.73
C ARG A 511 35.34 -14.48 7.63
N THR A 512 34.73 -13.37 8.05
CA THR A 512 33.48 -13.34 8.81
C THR A 512 32.44 -12.44 8.11
N GLU A 513 31.22 -12.93 7.90
CA GLU A 513 30.12 -12.12 7.35
C GLU A 513 29.50 -11.25 8.46
N LEU A 514 29.43 -9.94 8.22
CA LEU A 514 28.81 -8.97 9.12
C LEU A 514 27.36 -8.70 8.71
N THR A 515 26.49 -8.45 9.70
CA THR A 515 25.08 -8.18 9.43
C THR A 515 24.85 -6.70 9.11
N VAL A 516 24.29 -6.42 7.95
CA VAL A 516 23.80 -5.10 7.56
C VAL A 516 22.46 -4.84 8.26
N SER A 517 22.38 -3.76 9.04
CA SER A 517 21.19 -3.39 9.80
C SER A 517 20.26 -2.44 9.03
N ALA A 518 20.81 -1.64 8.11
CA ALA A 518 20.04 -0.77 7.23
C ALA A 518 20.81 -0.35 5.97
N ILE A 519 20.08 -0.16 4.87
CA ILE A 519 20.52 0.66 3.73
C ILE A 519 19.81 2.00 3.88
N THR A 520 20.55 3.04 4.27
CA THR A 520 19.94 4.34 4.65
C THR A 520 19.58 5.17 3.42
N THR A 521 20.47 5.21 2.43
CA THR A 521 20.22 5.81 1.12
C THR A 521 20.90 4.95 0.05
N ALA A 522 20.10 4.17 -0.69
CA ALA A 522 20.59 3.36 -1.81
C ALA A 522 21.21 4.25 -2.90
N ASP A 523 20.68 5.45 -3.10
CA ASP A 523 21.17 6.42 -4.08
C ASP A 523 22.53 7.05 -3.73
N ASP A 524 22.98 6.97 -2.47
CA ASP A 524 24.31 7.46 -2.05
C ASP A 524 25.28 6.31 -1.70
N GLY A 525 24.85 5.06 -1.83
CA GLY A 525 25.68 3.89 -1.46
C GLY A 525 25.80 3.66 0.06
N LYS A 526 24.93 4.26 0.87
CA LYS A 526 25.10 4.29 2.33
C LYS A 526 24.54 3.05 3.03
N ILE A 527 25.42 2.30 3.68
CA ILE A 527 25.08 1.11 4.46
C ILE A 527 25.36 1.31 5.95
N THR A 528 24.65 0.59 6.80
CA THR A 528 24.83 0.60 8.25
C THR A 528 24.90 -0.84 8.76
N LEU A 529 25.94 -1.16 9.53
CA LEU A 529 26.14 -2.47 10.16
C LEU A 529 25.42 -2.55 11.51
N SER A 530 25.13 -3.75 11.98
CA SER A 530 24.52 -3.98 13.30
C SER A 530 25.49 -3.77 14.46
N ALA A 531 26.79 -3.90 14.21
CA ALA A 531 27.86 -3.70 15.17
C ALA A 531 29.09 -3.13 14.46
N ALA A 532 29.90 -2.36 15.19
CA ALA A 532 31.17 -1.85 14.67
C ALA A 532 32.19 -3.01 14.55
N PRO A 533 33.09 -2.97 13.55
CA PRO A 533 34.18 -3.95 13.45
C PRO A 533 35.08 -3.90 14.68
N ALA A 534 35.58 -5.05 15.13
CA ALA A 534 36.20 -5.21 16.44
C ALA A 534 37.60 -4.55 16.58
N ALA A 535 38.23 -4.11 15.49
CA ALA A 535 39.55 -3.45 15.49
C ALA A 535 39.73 -2.53 14.27
N SER A 536 40.64 -1.56 14.36
CA SER A 536 41.02 -0.67 13.25
C SER A 536 41.99 -1.29 12.24
N THR A 537 42.38 -2.56 12.44
CA THR A 537 43.33 -3.30 11.59
C THR A 537 42.65 -4.31 10.66
N VAL A 538 41.32 -4.41 10.68
CA VAL A 538 40.58 -5.35 9.84
C VAL A 538 40.30 -4.76 8.46
N THR A 539 40.26 -5.62 7.44
CA THR A 539 39.84 -5.22 6.09
C THR A 539 38.36 -5.55 5.92
N LEU A 540 37.57 -4.60 5.43
CA LEU A 540 36.16 -4.82 5.09
C LEU A 540 35.99 -4.90 3.58
N THR A 541 35.21 -5.87 3.11
CA THR A 541 34.81 -5.95 1.71
C THR A 541 33.30 -6.04 1.54
N LEU A 542 32.80 -5.53 0.41
CA LEU A 542 31.39 -5.42 0.08
C LEU A 542 31.08 -6.20 -1.19
N THR A 543 30.03 -7.01 -1.16
CA THR A 543 29.47 -7.66 -2.35
C THR A 543 28.06 -7.14 -2.57
N TYR A 544 27.81 -6.52 -3.71
CA TYR A 544 26.55 -5.85 -4.03
C TYR A 544 26.38 -5.69 -5.54
N LYS A 545 25.18 -5.34 -6.00
CA LYS A 545 24.97 -4.82 -7.36
C LYS A 545 24.83 -3.31 -7.32
N TRP A 546 25.17 -2.63 -8.41
CA TRP A 546 24.88 -1.21 -8.60
C TRP A 546 24.42 -0.92 -10.03
N ALA A 547 23.76 0.22 -10.25
CA ALA A 547 23.35 0.65 -11.58
C ALA A 547 23.67 2.13 -11.79
N GLN A 548 23.80 2.58 -13.05
CA GLN A 548 24.02 4.00 -13.35
C GLN A 548 22.81 4.89 -12.99
N ARG A 549 21.62 4.28 -12.88
CA ARG A 549 20.39 4.95 -12.47
C ARG A 549 19.74 4.16 -11.36
N SER A 550 19.10 4.89 -10.45
CA SER A 550 18.28 4.30 -9.39
C SER A 550 17.16 3.45 -10.01
N VAL A 551 17.18 2.15 -9.74
CA VAL A 551 16.18 1.17 -10.23
C VAL A 551 14.80 1.45 -9.63
N TYR A 552 14.76 2.19 -8.52
CA TYR A 552 13.54 2.53 -7.77
C TYR A 552 12.97 3.91 -8.14
N THR A 553 13.77 4.79 -8.75
CA THR A 553 13.28 6.08 -9.23
C THR A 553 12.50 5.85 -10.53
N PRO A 554 11.20 6.21 -10.58
CA PRO A 554 10.33 5.86 -11.70
C PRO A 554 10.85 6.47 -13.00
N ASN A 555 11.35 5.61 -13.88
CA ASN A 555 11.83 6.01 -15.20
C ASN A 555 10.87 5.47 -16.28
N PRO A 556 10.24 6.33 -17.10
CA PRO A 556 9.41 5.90 -18.22
C PRO A 556 10.12 4.95 -19.19
N LEU A 557 11.45 5.04 -19.31
CA LEU A 557 12.26 4.15 -20.14
C LEU A 557 12.34 2.73 -19.60
N ILE A 558 12.36 2.54 -18.28
CA ILE A 558 12.35 1.19 -17.67
C ILE A 558 11.04 0.48 -18.03
N LYS A 559 9.91 1.18 -17.95
CA LYS A 559 8.61 0.64 -18.37
C LYS A 559 8.63 0.26 -19.86
N GLN A 560 9.15 1.12 -20.74
CA GLN A 560 9.25 0.79 -22.17
C GLN A 560 10.22 -0.37 -22.45
N ALA A 561 11.30 -0.50 -21.68
CA ALA A 561 12.25 -1.60 -21.79
C ALA A 561 11.60 -2.93 -21.42
N VAL A 562 10.89 -2.99 -20.28
CA VAL A 562 10.13 -4.19 -19.87
C VAL A 562 9.11 -4.57 -20.93
N ILE A 563 8.37 -3.61 -21.48
CA ILE A 563 7.32 -3.90 -22.47
C ILE A 563 7.92 -4.41 -23.79
N SER A 564 9.04 -3.82 -24.22
CA SER A 564 9.77 -4.27 -25.41
C SER A 564 10.35 -5.67 -25.21
N LEU A 565 10.92 -5.96 -24.04
CA LEU A 565 11.48 -7.27 -23.72
C LEU A 565 10.38 -8.35 -23.63
N VAL A 566 9.23 -8.03 -23.02
CA VAL A 566 8.05 -8.91 -23.02
C VAL A 566 7.56 -9.17 -24.44
N GLY A 567 7.50 -8.14 -25.29
CA GLY A 567 7.16 -8.28 -26.70
C GLY A 567 8.08 -9.26 -27.43
N PHE A 568 9.40 -9.11 -27.26
CA PHE A 568 10.40 -10.05 -27.79
C PHE A 568 10.14 -11.49 -27.33
N LEU A 569 10.05 -11.71 -26.02
CA LEU A 569 9.88 -13.04 -25.44
C LEU A 569 8.56 -13.70 -25.87
N ALA A 570 7.50 -12.91 -25.95
CA ALA A 570 6.18 -13.39 -26.37
C ALA A 570 6.16 -13.80 -27.84
N TYR A 571 6.66 -12.95 -28.76
CA TYR A 571 6.72 -13.31 -30.19
C TYR A 571 7.66 -14.49 -30.44
N ARG A 572 8.77 -14.58 -29.69
CA ARG A 572 9.64 -15.76 -29.71
C ARG A 572 8.87 -17.02 -29.32
N LYS A 573 8.12 -17.00 -28.22
CA LYS A 573 7.28 -18.12 -27.79
C LYS A 573 6.20 -18.48 -28.81
N ILE A 574 5.55 -17.49 -29.43
CA ILE A 574 4.51 -17.69 -30.46
C ILE A 574 5.06 -18.30 -31.76
N ASN A 575 6.31 -17.99 -32.10
CA ASN A 575 6.94 -18.34 -33.38
C ASN A 575 7.78 -19.62 -33.33
N ILE A 576 8.22 -20.06 -32.14
CA ILE A 576 8.92 -21.35 -31.98
C ILE A 576 8.11 -22.49 -32.62
N GLY A 577 8.77 -23.26 -33.49
CA GLY A 577 8.20 -24.44 -34.16
C GLY A 577 7.31 -24.14 -35.37
N LYS A 578 7.15 -22.88 -35.79
CA LYS A 578 6.35 -22.51 -36.98
C LYS A 578 7.26 -22.16 -38.16
N ALA A 579 6.94 -22.71 -39.34
CA ALA A 579 7.70 -22.45 -40.55
C ALA A 579 7.55 -20.98 -41.02
N PRO A 580 8.64 -20.31 -41.44
CA PRO A 580 8.62 -18.91 -41.88
C PRO A 580 7.93 -18.71 -43.23
N HIS A 581 7.97 -19.73 -44.09
CA HIS A 581 7.20 -19.79 -45.32
C HIS A 581 6.65 -21.19 -45.49
N TRP A 582 5.46 -21.26 -46.08
CA TRP A 582 4.82 -22.51 -46.42
C TRP A 582 4.35 -22.45 -47.88
N ARG A 583 4.62 -23.52 -48.61
CA ARG A 583 4.28 -23.64 -50.03
C ARG A 583 3.25 -24.73 -50.22
N MET A 584 2.13 -24.38 -50.84
CA MET A 584 1.10 -25.32 -51.25
C MET A 584 0.87 -25.16 -52.75
N GLY A 585 1.47 -26.06 -53.54
CA GLY A 585 1.47 -25.97 -55.00
C GLY A 585 2.20 -24.72 -55.52
N SER A 586 1.49 -23.89 -56.28
CA SER A 586 1.98 -22.61 -56.80
C SER A 586 1.88 -21.44 -55.82
N THR A 587 1.17 -21.61 -54.69
CA THR A 587 0.99 -20.55 -53.69
C THR A 587 2.06 -20.64 -52.61
N GLN A 588 2.70 -19.52 -52.29
CA GLN A 588 3.67 -19.39 -51.22
C GLN A 588 3.17 -18.34 -50.23
N ILE A 589 3.04 -18.73 -48.96
CA ILE A 589 2.62 -17.87 -47.86
C ILE A 589 3.85 -17.56 -47.00
N TRP A 590 4.05 -16.28 -46.69
CA TRP A 590 5.12 -15.80 -45.82
C TRP A 590 4.54 -15.38 -44.48
N ARG A 591 5.21 -15.77 -43.40
CA ARG A 591 4.85 -15.37 -42.03
C ARG A 591 5.89 -14.39 -41.52
N ASP A 592 5.43 -13.23 -41.06
CA ASP A 592 6.32 -12.27 -40.41
C ASP A 592 6.81 -12.83 -39.08
N ILE A 593 8.04 -13.32 -39.08
CA ILE A 593 8.75 -13.82 -37.89
C ILE A 593 9.69 -12.77 -37.28
N GLY A 594 9.87 -11.62 -37.95
CA GLY A 594 10.84 -10.58 -37.56
C GLY A 594 10.34 -9.64 -36.46
N ALA A 595 9.07 -9.74 -36.06
CA ALA A 595 8.50 -8.93 -34.98
C ALA A 595 9.30 -9.05 -33.67
N GLN A 596 9.76 -10.26 -33.32
CA GLN A 596 10.58 -10.47 -32.13
C GLN A 596 11.88 -9.65 -32.17
N ASP A 597 12.54 -9.59 -33.33
CA ASP A 597 13.82 -8.92 -33.50
C ASP A 597 13.65 -7.40 -33.39
N LYS A 598 12.53 -6.87 -33.89
CA LYS A 598 12.18 -5.46 -33.74
C LYS A 598 12.00 -5.05 -32.27
N TYR A 599 11.26 -5.83 -31.50
CA TYR A 599 11.09 -5.58 -30.07
C TYR A 599 12.41 -5.71 -29.29
N TYR A 600 13.29 -6.63 -29.68
CA TYR A 600 14.61 -6.76 -29.06
C TYR A 600 15.55 -5.60 -29.43
N GLN A 601 15.50 -5.11 -30.67
CA GLN A 601 16.22 -3.90 -31.09
C GLN A 601 15.71 -2.66 -30.34
N ASP A 602 14.40 -2.53 -30.16
CA ASP A 602 13.79 -1.46 -29.36
C ASP A 602 14.23 -1.54 -27.90
N TYR A 603 14.24 -2.74 -27.31
CA TYR A 603 14.78 -3.01 -25.98
C TYR A 603 16.23 -2.55 -25.86
N ASN A 604 17.12 -3.01 -26.74
CA ASN A 604 18.55 -2.66 -26.71
C ASN A 604 18.77 -1.15 -26.88
N ARG A 605 18.01 -0.49 -27.75
CA ARG A 605 18.07 0.97 -27.91
C ARG A 605 17.67 1.71 -26.63
N ILE A 606 16.66 1.22 -25.92
CA ILE A 606 16.22 1.80 -24.64
C ILE A 606 17.24 1.52 -23.54
N LEU A 607 17.81 0.31 -23.51
CA LEU A 607 18.85 -0.09 -22.57
C LEU A 607 20.12 0.77 -22.74
N THR A 608 20.56 1.02 -23.98
CA THR A 608 21.66 1.97 -24.26
C THR A 608 21.34 3.36 -23.70
N ARG A 609 20.12 3.88 -23.92
CA ARG A 609 19.69 5.18 -23.35
C ARG A 609 19.59 5.19 -21.83
N LEU A 610 19.31 4.05 -21.20
CA LEU A 610 19.30 3.90 -19.75
C LEU A 610 20.72 3.92 -19.18
N ASN A 611 21.68 3.36 -19.93
CA ASN A 611 23.09 3.21 -19.56
C ASN A 611 23.99 4.36 -20.06
N ASP A 612 23.50 5.26 -20.91
CA ASP A 612 24.23 6.46 -21.35
C ASP A 612 24.06 7.61 -20.33
N ARG A 613 25.12 7.87 -19.56
CA ARG A 613 25.29 9.05 -18.68
C ARG A 613 26.29 10.08 -19.22
N LEU A 614 26.63 10.06 -20.50
CA LEU A 614 27.56 11.03 -21.07
C LEU A 614 26.77 12.19 -21.70
N VAL A 615 26.72 13.35 -21.01
CA VAL A 615 26.97 14.72 -21.53
C VAL A 615 26.44 15.87 -20.64
N MET A 616 25.47 15.68 -19.73
CA MET A 616 24.90 16.85 -18.99
C MET A 616 25.50 17.16 -17.61
N ASP A 617 26.10 16.19 -16.90
CA ASP A 617 26.66 16.45 -15.55
C ASP A 617 28.12 16.96 -15.57
N PHE A 618 28.76 17.06 -16.74
CA PHE A 618 30.13 17.59 -16.87
C PHE A 618 30.21 19.11 -17.06
N ILE A 619 29.07 19.82 -17.14
CA ILE A 619 29.04 21.28 -17.30
C ILE A 619 28.82 22.00 -15.95
N GLU A 620 28.30 21.33 -14.91
CA GLU A 620 28.07 21.95 -13.60
C GLU A 620 29.26 21.83 -12.62
N SER A 621 30.33 21.10 -12.97
CA SER A 621 31.48 20.89 -12.07
C SER A 621 32.74 21.69 -12.42
N GLU A 622 32.76 22.47 -13.50
CA GLU A 622 33.93 23.32 -13.85
C GLU A 622 33.80 24.81 -13.44
N ASP A 623 32.67 25.25 -12.87
CA ASP A 623 32.47 26.66 -12.45
C ASP A 623 32.56 26.89 -10.93
N ILE A 624 33.36 26.08 -10.22
CA ILE A 624 33.79 26.37 -8.84
C ILE A 624 35.29 26.13 -8.69
N MET A 625 36.09 27.09 -9.16
CA MET A 625 37.41 27.41 -8.60
C MET A 625 37.55 28.91 -8.41
#